data_AF-A0A815DUX6-F1
#
_entry.id   AF-A0A815DUX6-F1
#
_cell.length_a   1.000
_cell.length_b   1.000
_cell.length_c   1.000
_cell.angle_alpha   90.00
_cell.angle_beta   90.00
_cell.angle_gamma   90.00
#
_symmetry.space_group_name_H-M   'P 1'
#
loop_
_entity.id
_entity.type
_entity.pdbx_description
1 polymer ?
#
loop_
_entity_poly.entity_id
_entity_poly.type
_entity_poly.pdbx_seq_one_letter_code
_entity_poly.pdbx_strand_id
1 'polypeptide(L)'
;MMMMKCYSPTSIQYATYYTSLADVYKVIEDYDNAIDNYINALNIRTQHFGIPHSLIISLCEEIVEIDFLLHRNYERQLKYQLMKHEHLLRDETEDVRHNHTTYHKEELGKSHAALTYIYIKMDQQQAVDLLQPIGKLDSSEICIIESIEVLK
;
A
#
# COMPACT_ATOMS: atom_id res chain seq x y z
N MET A 1 11.26 26.96 17.63
CA MET A 1 11.66 25.93 18.61
C MET A 1 10.69 24.76 18.47
N MET A 2 11.02 23.78 17.61
CA MET A 2 10.21 22.57 17.42
C MET A 2 10.50 21.59 18.57
N MET A 3 9.45 21.12 19.25
CA MET A 3 9.61 20.10 20.29
C MET A 3 9.96 18.76 19.66
N MET A 4 11.13 18.24 20.02
CA MET A 4 11.59 16.89 19.67
C MET A 4 10.85 15.88 20.55
N LYS A 5 9.77 15.29 20.05
CA LYS A 5 9.14 14.11 20.69
C LYS A 5 10.12 12.95 20.58
N CYS A 6 10.92 12.74 21.62
CA CYS A 6 11.79 11.58 21.76
C CYS A 6 10.93 10.40 22.20
N TYR A 7 10.59 9.50 21.27
CA TYR A 7 9.92 8.25 21.60
C TYR A 7 10.93 7.26 22.20
N SER A 8 10.49 6.42 23.15
CA SER A 8 11.38 5.46 23.82
C SER A 8 11.98 4.45 22.81
N PRO A 9 13.28 4.10 22.89
CA PRO A 9 13.90 3.04 22.08
C PRO A 9 13.15 1.70 22.11
N THR A 10 12.45 1.43 23.22
CA THR A 10 11.59 0.24 23.37
C THR A 10 10.47 0.21 22.33
N SER A 11 9.97 1.37 21.88
CA SER A 11 8.90 1.46 20.89
C SER A 11 9.35 0.94 19.53
N ILE A 12 10.58 1.27 19.08
CA ILE A 12 11.10 0.79 17.79
C ILE A 12 11.27 -0.73 17.79
N GLN A 13 11.67 -1.33 18.91
CA GLN A 13 11.79 -2.79 19.03
C GLN A 13 10.43 -3.48 18.84
N TYR A 14 9.34 -2.91 19.35
CA TYR A 14 8.00 -3.42 19.07
C TYR A 14 7.65 -3.43 17.59
N ALA A 15 8.09 -2.42 16.81
CA ALA A 15 7.88 -2.44 15.36
C ALA A 15 8.57 -3.63 14.69
N THR A 16 9.79 -3.96 15.11
CA THR A 16 10.50 -5.15 14.61
C THR A 16 9.76 -6.43 14.97
N TYR A 17 9.26 -6.56 16.19
CA TYR A 17 8.46 -7.73 16.58
C TYR A 17 7.18 -7.86 15.77
N TYR A 18 6.47 -6.74 15.54
CA TYR A 18 5.28 -6.73 14.69
C TYR A 18 5.59 -7.14 13.25
N THR A 19 6.69 -6.64 12.66
CA THR A 19 7.12 -7.09 11.32
C THR A 19 7.39 -8.59 11.29
N SER A 20 8.14 -9.13 12.25
CA SER A 20 8.42 -10.57 12.30
C SER A 20 7.16 -11.41 12.50
N LEU A 21 6.21 -10.95 13.31
CA LEU A 21 4.91 -11.63 13.45
C LEU A 21 4.12 -11.59 12.15
N ALA A 22 4.09 -10.45 11.47
CA ALA A 22 3.43 -10.30 10.19
C ALA A 22 4.01 -11.26 9.14
N ASP A 23 5.34 -11.39 9.07
CA ASP A 23 6.01 -12.32 8.17
C ASP A 23 5.61 -13.78 8.45
N VAL A 24 5.53 -14.17 9.73
CA VAL A 24 5.06 -15.50 10.14
C VAL A 24 3.60 -15.71 9.72
N TYR A 25 2.72 -14.73 9.97
CA TYR A 25 1.32 -14.80 9.57
C TYR A 25 1.15 -14.90 8.05
N LYS A 26 1.98 -14.16 7.28
CA LYS A 26 2.02 -14.24 5.82
C LYS A 26 2.41 -15.64 5.33
N VAL A 27 3.40 -16.27 5.97
CA VAL A 27 3.84 -17.64 5.64
C VAL A 27 2.76 -18.68 5.90
N ILE A 28 1.94 -18.50 6.93
CA ILE A 28 0.80 -19.40 7.21
C ILE A 28 -0.50 -18.96 6.52
N GLU A 29 -0.42 -18.01 5.57
CA GLU A 29 -1.53 -17.48 4.78
C GLU A 29 -2.65 -16.82 5.61
N ASP A 30 -2.34 -16.44 6.86
CA ASP A 30 -3.23 -15.63 7.70
C ASP A 30 -3.00 -14.14 7.40
N TYR A 31 -3.47 -13.75 6.22
CA TYR A 31 -3.22 -12.43 5.67
C TYR A 31 -3.85 -11.28 6.44
N ASP A 32 -4.99 -11.51 7.09
CA ASP A 32 -5.66 -10.48 7.88
C ASP A 32 -4.78 -10.12 9.11
N ASN A 33 -4.27 -11.13 9.82
CA ASN A 33 -3.33 -10.90 10.91
C ASN A 33 -1.98 -10.35 10.41
N ALA A 34 -1.50 -10.77 9.23
CA ALA A 34 -0.29 -10.22 8.65
C ALA A 34 -0.41 -8.71 8.40
N ILE A 35 -1.49 -8.26 7.75
CA ILE A 35 -1.77 -6.85 7.48
C ILE A 35 -1.84 -6.05 8.79
N ASP A 36 -2.59 -6.52 9.78
CA ASP A 36 -2.74 -5.80 11.06
C ASP A 36 -1.38 -5.60 11.76
N ASN A 37 -0.52 -6.62 11.74
CA ASN A 37 0.82 -6.54 12.31
C ASN A 37 1.73 -5.60 11.50
N TYR A 38 1.70 -5.62 10.17
CA TYR A 38 2.44 -4.66 9.34
C TYR A 38 1.98 -3.22 9.60
N ILE A 39 0.67 -2.98 9.74
CA ILE A 39 0.11 -1.66 10.07
C ILE A 39 0.59 -1.18 11.45
N ASN A 40 0.63 -2.06 12.45
CA ASN A 40 1.14 -1.73 13.78
C ASN A 40 2.63 -1.35 13.73
N ALA A 41 3.45 -2.08 12.99
CA ALA A 41 4.87 -1.75 12.78
C ALA A 41 5.03 -0.38 12.09
N LEU A 42 4.22 -0.12 11.05
CA LEU A 42 4.22 1.10 10.27
C LEU A 42 3.81 2.32 11.13
N ASN A 43 2.76 2.20 11.93
CA ASN A 43 2.29 3.25 12.84
C ASN A 43 3.37 3.64 13.85
N ILE A 44 4.14 2.68 14.34
CA ILE A 44 5.29 2.98 15.18
C ILE A 44 6.34 3.69 14.34
N ARG A 45 6.84 3.09 13.26
CA ARG A 45 7.96 3.64 12.47
C ARG A 45 7.71 5.05 11.94
N THR A 46 6.48 5.37 11.55
CA THR A 46 6.09 6.71 11.07
C THR A 46 6.07 7.78 12.17
N GLN A 47 5.94 7.39 13.44
CA GLN A 47 6.01 8.32 14.58
C GLN A 47 7.45 8.62 15.01
N HIS A 48 8.43 7.80 14.62
CA HIS A 48 9.83 7.96 15.00
C HIS A 48 10.62 8.75 13.96
N PHE A 49 11.30 9.82 14.38
CA PHE A 49 12.20 10.57 13.50
C PHE A 49 13.48 9.79 13.21
N GLY A 50 13.99 9.92 11.98
CA GLY A 50 15.25 9.29 11.56
C GLY A 50 15.14 7.81 11.17
N ILE A 51 13.92 7.28 11.06
CA ILE A 51 13.70 5.95 10.47
C ILE A 51 13.97 6.03 8.96
N PRO A 52 14.79 5.13 8.40
CA PRO A 52 15.02 5.06 6.95
C PRO A 52 13.70 4.95 6.17
N HIS A 53 13.56 5.75 5.11
CA HIS A 53 12.41 5.71 4.22
C HIS A 53 12.16 4.30 3.65
N SER A 54 13.24 3.56 3.36
CA SER A 54 13.19 2.16 2.88
C SER A 54 12.45 1.20 3.83
N LEU A 55 12.53 1.42 5.14
CA LEU A 55 11.83 0.60 6.14
C LEU A 55 10.33 0.88 6.21
N ILE A 56 9.89 2.06 5.77
CA ILE A 56 8.48 2.43 5.66
C ILE A 56 7.94 1.94 4.32
N ILE A 57 8.71 2.13 3.24
CA ILE A 57 8.36 1.66 1.89
C ILE A 57 8.13 0.15 1.88
N SER A 58 9.05 -0.64 2.42
CA SER A 58 8.91 -2.11 2.49
C SER A 58 7.65 -2.56 3.22
N LEU A 59 7.29 -1.93 4.35
CA LEU A 59 6.05 -2.24 5.05
C LEU A 59 4.79 -1.91 4.23
N CYS A 60 4.81 -0.79 3.50
CA CYS A 60 3.71 -0.44 2.61
C CYS A 60 3.60 -1.44 1.45
N GLU A 61 4.73 -1.89 0.89
CA GLU A 61 4.76 -2.88 -0.19
C GLU A 61 4.10 -4.19 0.23
N GLU A 62 4.43 -4.69 1.42
CA GLU A 62 3.84 -5.91 1.97
C GLU A 62 2.32 -5.82 2.11
N ILE A 63 1.80 -4.69 2.61
CA ILE A 63 0.36 -4.49 2.77
C ILE A 63 -0.33 -4.42 1.39
N VAL A 64 0.24 -3.66 0.45
CA VAL A 64 -0.32 -3.50 -0.90
C VAL A 64 -0.30 -4.82 -1.67
N GLU A 65 0.77 -5.60 -1.57
CA GLU A 65 0.90 -6.90 -2.22
C GLU A 65 -0.17 -7.87 -1.73
N ILE A 66 -0.34 -7.99 -0.41
CA ILE A 66 -1.36 -8.87 0.17
C ILE A 66 -2.76 -8.43 -0.25
N ASP A 67 -3.08 -7.13 -0.15
CA ASP A 67 -4.39 -6.64 -0.57
C ASP A 67 -4.65 -6.85 -2.07
N PHE A 68 -3.61 -6.75 -2.91
CA PHE A 68 -3.69 -7.01 -4.34
C PHE A 68 -3.98 -8.47 -4.63
N LEU A 69 -3.26 -9.39 -3.97
CA LEU A 69 -3.48 -10.84 -4.08
C LEU A 69 -4.90 -11.25 -3.69
N LEU A 70 -5.49 -10.55 -2.71
CA LEU A 70 -6.81 -10.87 -2.20
C LEU A 70 -7.95 -10.12 -2.88
N HIS A 71 -7.66 -9.12 -3.72
CA HIS A 71 -8.66 -8.22 -4.34
C HIS A 71 -9.67 -7.62 -3.33
N ARG A 72 -9.24 -7.41 -2.07
CA ARG A 72 -10.17 -7.14 -0.95
C ARG A 72 -10.54 -5.67 -0.76
N ASN A 73 -9.60 -4.74 -0.92
CA ASN A 73 -9.80 -3.36 -0.47
C ASN A 73 -8.94 -2.33 -1.24
N TYR A 74 -9.51 -1.75 -2.29
CA TYR A 74 -8.82 -0.72 -3.09
C TYR A 74 -8.55 0.59 -2.33
N GLU A 75 -9.38 0.94 -1.32
CA GLU A 75 -9.15 2.15 -0.51
C GLU A 75 -7.88 2.00 0.34
N ARG A 76 -7.70 0.83 0.95
CA ARG A 76 -6.52 0.50 1.74
C ARG A 76 -5.28 0.41 0.86
N GLN A 77 -5.38 -0.24 -0.30
CA GLN A 77 -4.31 -0.25 -1.30
C GLN A 77 -3.91 1.18 -1.69
N LEU A 78 -4.88 2.05 -2.00
CA LEU A 78 -4.62 3.43 -2.39
C LEU A 78 -3.90 4.20 -1.29
N LYS A 79 -4.35 4.05 -0.04
CA LYS A 79 -3.74 4.69 1.12
C LYS A 79 -2.27 4.31 1.27
N TYR A 80 -1.94 3.02 1.28
CA TYR A 80 -0.57 2.56 1.52
C TYR A 80 0.33 2.75 0.29
N GLN A 81 -0.22 2.67 -0.92
CA GLN A 81 0.50 3.01 -2.13
C GLN A 81 0.83 4.51 -2.19
N LEU A 82 -0.08 5.40 -1.76
CA LEU A 82 0.19 6.83 -1.67
C LEU A 82 1.28 7.13 -0.64
N MET A 83 1.20 6.49 0.53
CA MET A 83 2.26 6.61 1.55
C MET A 83 3.61 6.13 1.01
N LYS A 84 3.67 4.98 0.33
CA LYS A 84 4.90 4.53 -0.36
C LYS A 84 5.42 5.59 -1.32
N HIS A 85 4.55 6.15 -2.16
CA HIS A 85 4.92 7.17 -3.14
C HIS A 85 5.50 8.43 -2.49
N GLU A 86 4.89 8.92 -1.41
CA GLU A 86 5.38 10.08 -0.66
C GLU A 86 6.76 9.82 -0.04
N HIS A 87 7.00 8.62 0.49
CA HIS A 87 8.30 8.25 1.06
C HIS A 87 9.37 8.10 -0.02
N LEU A 88 9.04 7.61 -1.22
CA LEU A 88 9.95 7.58 -2.37
C LEU A 88 10.34 9.00 -2.82
N LEU A 89 9.37 9.92 -2.89
CA LEU A 89 9.65 11.32 -3.23
C LEU A 89 10.58 12.00 -2.23
N ARG A 90 10.39 11.73 -0.93
CA ARG A 90 11.25 12.30 0.13
C ARG A 90 12.68 11.76 0.04
N ASP A 91 12.83 10.46 -0.17
CA ASP A 91 14.13 9.80 -0.32
C ASP A 91 14.93 10.40 -1.49
N GLU A 92 14.28 10.66 -2.64
CA GLU A 92 14.90 11.36 -3.78
C GLU A 92 15.39 12.77 -3.44
N THR A 93 14.66 13.52 -2.61
CA THR A 93 15.03 14.89 -2.26
C THR A 93 16.20 14.97 -1.28
N GLU A 94 16.43 13.91 -0.49
CA GLU A 94 17.51 13.85 0.50
C GLU A 94 18.83 13.33 -0.10
N ASP A 95 18.78 12.49 -1.14
CA ASP A 95 19.98 11.96 -1.80
C ASP A 95 20.49 12.82 -2.97
N VAL A 96 21.41 13.74 -2.67
CA VAL A 96 22.07 14.62 -3.66
C VAL A 96 23.22 13.90 -4.42
N ARG A 97 23.49 12.61 -4.18
CA ARG A 97 24.67 11.90 -4.74
C ARG A 97 24.33 10.96 -5.90
N HIS A 98 24.01 11.55 -7.05
CA HIS A 98 24.30 11.20 -8.47
C HIS A 98 24.43 9.74 -9.00
N ASN A 99 24.26 8.66 -8.24
CA ASN A 99 24.33 7.27 -8.77
C ASN A 99 23.09 6.41 -8.47
N HIS A 100 22.23 6.81 -7.52
CA HIS A 100 20.97 6.10 -7.19
C HIS A 100 19.74 6.71 -7.87
N THR A 101 19.90 7.82 -8.60
CA THR A 101 18.80 8.58 -9.19
C THR A 101 17.99 7.79 -10.23
N THR A 102 18.60 6.84 -10.94
CA THR A 102 17.90 6.04 -11.95
C THR A 102 16.96 5.00 -11.31
N TYR A 103 17.43 4.33 -10.25
CA TYR A 103 16.62 3.34 -9.52
C TYR A 103 15.42 4.01 -8.85
N HIS A 104 15.61 5.14 -8.18
CA HIS A 104 14.50 5.87 -7.54
C HIS A 104 13.49 6.38 -8.56
N LYS A 105 13.94 6.93 -9.70
CA LYS A 105 13.04 7.35 -10.79
C LYS A 105 12.22 6.21 -11.35
N GLU A 106 12.82 5.04 -11.49
CA GLU A 106 12.12 3.83 -11.94
C GLU A 106 11.05 3.41 -10.93
N GLU A 107 11.40 3.34 -9.64
CA GLU A 107 10.47 2.99 -8.57
C GLU A 107 9.34 4.03 -8.42
N LEU A 108 9.64 5.32 -8.60
CA LEU A 108 8.64 6.38 -8.61
C LEU A 108 7.69 6.24 -9.80
N GLY A 109 8.21 5.91 -10.98
CA GLY A 109 7.42 5.63 -12.18
C GLY A 109 6.49 4.44 -12.00
N LYS A 110 6.99 3.33 -11.44
CA LYS A 110 6.18 2.16 -11.06
C LYS A 110 5.11 2.53 -10.05
N SER A 111 5.49 3.32 -9.04
CA SER A 111 4.57 3.76 -8.00
C SER A 111 3.43 4.62 -8.56
N HIS A 112 3.71 5.49 -9.52
CA HIS A 112 2.71 6.31 -10.20
C HIS A 112 1.73 5.45 -11.01
N ALA A 113 2.26 4.51 -11.81
CA ALA A 113 1.43 3.58 -12.59
C ALA A 113 0.51 2.75 -11.69
N ALA A 114 1.02 2.25 -10.57
CA ALA A 114 0.23 1.50 -9.59
C ALA A 114 -0.87 2.36 -8.94
N LEU A 115 -0.60 3.62 -8.59
CA LEU A 115 -1.63 4.54 -8.10
C LEU A 115 -2.74 4.75 -9.13
N THR A 116 -2.38 4.96 -10.40
CA THR A 116 -3.36 5.08 -11.49
C THR A 116 -4.22 3.82 -11.61
N TYR A 117 -3.60 2.65 -11.58
CA TYR A 117 -4.31 1.37 -11.65
C TYR A 117 -5.31 1.20 -10.48
N ILE A 118 -4.86 1.41 -9.24
CA ILE A 118 -5.69 1.26 -8.05
C ILE A 118 -6.87 2.23 -8.09
N TYR A 119 -6.63 3.49 -8.50
CA TYR A 119 -7.69 4.49 -8.62
C TYR A 119 -8.78 4.08 -9.62
N ILE A 120 -8.39 3.59 -10.79
CA ILE A 120 -9.33 3.09 -11.81
C ILE A 120 -10.14 1.91 -11.25
N LYS A 121 -9.49 0.96 -10.58
CA LYS A 121 -10.17 -0.20 -10.00
C LYS A 121 -11.11 0.15 -8.86
N MET A 122 -10.75 1.13 -8.03
CA MET A 122 -11.61 1.65 -6.98
C MET A 122 -12.88 2.29 -7.55
N ASP A 123 -12.74 3.13 -8.58
CA ASP A 123 -13.88 3.78 -9.26
C ASP A 123 -14.81 2.74 -9.94
N GLN A 124 -14.23 1.71 -10.56
CA GLN A 124 -14.97 0.57 -11.10
C GLN A 124 -15.75 -0.17 -10.00
N GLN A 125 -15.13 -0.47 -8.86
CA GLN A 125 -15.78 -1.17 -7.76
C GLN A 125 -16.94 -0.34 -7.20
N GLN A 126 -16.75 0.96 -7.00
CA GLN A 126 -17.82 1.86 -6.54
C GLN A 126 -19.00 1.90 -7.51
N ALA A 127 -18.74 1.89 -8.82
CA ALA A 127 -19.81 1.80 -9.82
C ALA A 127 -20.57 0.46 -9.73
N VAL A 128 -19.88 -0.67 -9.53
CA VAL A 128 -20.52 -1.98 -9.35
C VAL A 128 -21.39 -2.03 -8.08
N ASP A 129 -20.88 -1.53 -6.96
CA ASP A 129 -21.58 -1.52 -5.67
C ASP A 129 -22.85 -0.66 -5.71
N LEU A 130 -22.85 0.42 -6.50
CA LEU A 130 -24.03 1.25 -6.75
C LEU A 130 -25.09 0.54 -7.62
N LEU A 131 -24.67 -0.37 -8.50
CA LEU A 131 -25.56 -1.11 -9.41
C LEU A 131 -26.12 -2.40 -8.78
N GLN A 132 -25.42 -3.00 -7.81
CA GLN A 132 -25.85 -4.22 -7.09
C GLN A 132 -27.29 -4.15 -6.54
N PRO A 133 -27.75 -3.06 -5.90
CA PRO A 133 -29.10 -2.94 -5.36
C PRO A 133 -30.20 -2.79 -6.41
N ILE A 134 -29.85 -2.47 -7.67
CA ILE A 134 -30.83 -2.12 -8.72
C ILE A 134 -31.52 -3.37 -9.30
N GLY A 135 -31.02 -4.58 -9.01
CA GLY A 135 -31.84 -5.79 -9.03
C GLY A 135 -32.63 -6.02 -10.32
N LYS A 136 -31.95 -5.99 -11.48
CA LYS A 136 -32.31 -6.64 -12.77
C LYS A 136 -31.34 -6.10 -13.81
N LEU A 137 -30.16 -6.71 -13.89
CA LEU A 137 -29.46 -6.78 -15.17
C LEU A 137 -29.59 -8.23 -15.62
N ASP A 138 -30.19 -8.44 -16.79
CA ASP A 138 -30.29 -9.81 -17.31
C ASP A 138 -28.89 -10.31 -17.71
N SER A 139 -28.72 -11.63 -17.83
CA SER A 139 -27.43 -12.28 -18.12
C SER A 139 -26.67 -11.70 -19.34
N SER A 140 -27.36 -11.02 -20.26
CA SER A 140 -26.76 -10.33 -21.40
C SER A 140 -26.12 -9.00 -21.06
N GLU A 141 -26.62 -8.29 -20.03
CA GLU A 141 -26.09 -6.99 -19.60
C GLU A 141 -24.85 -7.16 -18.70
N ILE A 142 -24.79 -8.25 -17.92
CA ILE A 142 -23.57 -8.67 -17.20
C ILE A 142 -22.46 -9.01 -18.21
N CYS A 143 -22.82 -9.72 -19.28
CA CYS A 143 -21.87 -10.12 -20.32
C CYS A 143 -21.27 -8.92 -21.06
N ILE A 144 -21.98 -7.78 -21.19
CA ILE A 144 -21.44 -6.56 -21.83
C ILE A 144 -20.42 -5.86 -20.92
N ILE A 145 -20.65 -5.85 -19.61
CA ILE A 145 -19.71 -5.26 -18.64
C ILE A 145 -18.43 -6.12 -18.56
N GLU A 146 -18.55 -7.44 -18.51
CA GLU A 146 -17.42 -8.38 -18.56
C GLU A 146 -16.71 -8.34 -19.94
N SER A 147 -17.42 -8.09 -21.05
CA SER A 147 -16.82 -7.94 -22.38
C SER A 147 -15.96 -6.67 -22.52
N ILE A 148 -16.21 -5.64 -21.70
CA ILE A 148 -15.34 -4.47 -21.60
C ILE A 148 -14.03 -4.82 -20.88
N GLU A 149 -14.00 -5.85 -20.03
CA GLU A 149 -12.78 -6.36 -19.38
C GLU A 149 -11.87 -7.15 -20.33
N VAL A 150 -12.38 -7.69 -21.44
CA VAL A 150 -11.59 -8.50 -22.39
C VAL A 150 -11.01 -7.68 -23.57
N LEU A 151 -11.46 -6.43 -23.76
CA LEU A 151 -11.02 -5.56 -24.86
C LEU A 151 -9.98 -4.50 -24.48
N LYS A 152 -9.23 -4.68 -23.39
CA LYS A 152 -8.04 -3.87 -23.03
C LYS A 152 -6.87 -4.76 -22.64
#